data_AF-A0A4R0KRG6-F1
#
_entry.id   AF-A0A4R0KRG6-F1
#
_cell.length_a   1.000
_cell.length_b   1.000
_cell.length_c   1.000
_cell.angle_alpha   90.00
_cell.angle_beta   90.00
_cell.angle_gamma   90.00
#
_symmetry.space_group_name_H-M   'P 1'
#
loop_
_entity.id
_entity.type
_entity.pdbx_description
1 polymer ?
#
loop_
_entity_poly.entity_id
_entity_poly.type
_entity_poly.pdbx_seq_one_letter_code
_entity_poly.pdbx_strand_id
1 'polypeptide(L)'
;MPEYDDLRALFLNCTLKRSPDVSNTEGLIDVSRKILEKQGVQVDVIRPIDHDIATGVWPDMTEHGWATDGWPAIQRQVMDADILVIAGPIWLGDNSSVTKQVIERLYGNSSILNKHGQYAYYGRVGGCLITGNEDGVKHCAMNILYSLQHLGYTVPPQADAGWIGAAGPGPSYLDEGSGGPDNDFTNRNTTFMTWNLLHLARMLKDAGGVPAYGNQRSEWDAGCRFDFENPEYR
;
A
#
# COMPACT_ATOMS: atom_id res chain seq x y z
N MET A 1 -23.83 8.77 -11.13
CA MET A 1 -22.88 8.71 -10.02
C MET A 1 -21.81 7.70 -10.41
N PRO A 2 -20.53 7.89 -10.05
CA PRO A 2 -19.50 6.88 -10.32
C PRO A 2 -19.88 5.56 -9.64
N GLU A 3 -19.70 4.45 -10.38
CA GLU A 3 -19.86 3.08 -9.87
C GLU A 3 -18.48 2.53 -9.48
N TYR A 4 -18.43 1.78 -8.39
CA TYR A 4 -17.18 1.29 -7.78
C TYR A 4 -17.19 -0.23 -7.53
N ASP A 5 -18.22 -0.93 -8.00
CA ASP A 5 -18.44 -2.37 -7.80
C ASP A 5 -17.47 -3.26 -8.60
N ASP A 6 -16.85 -2.70 -9.63
CA ASP A 6 -15.75 -3.31 -10.37
C ASP A 6 -14.36 -3.05 -9.74
N LEU A 7 -14.26 -2.24 -8.68
CA LEU A 7 -12.98 -1.94 -8.03
C LEU A 7 -12.61 -2.98 -6.98
N ARG A 8 -11.30 -3.23 -6.86
CA ARG A 8 -10.71 -4.11 -5.86
C ARG A 8 -9.73 -3.34 -4.96
N ALA A 9 -9.84 -3.51 -3.65
CA ALA A 9 -8.92 -2.95 -2.68
C ALA A 9 -8.27 -4.06 -1.83
N LEU A 10 -6.96 -3.96 -1.62
CA LEU A 10 -6.21 -4.88 -0.77
C LEU A 10 -5.56 -4.11 0.38
N PHE A 11 -5.79 -4.60 1.59
CA PHE A 11 -5.07 -4.16 2.79
C PHE A 11 -4.01 -5.20 3.18
N LEU A 12 -2.77 -4.76 3.36
CA LEU A 12 -1.72 -5.58 3.97
C LEU A 12 -1.55 -5.16 5.43
N ASN A 13 -2.17 -5.91 6.35
CA ASN A 13 -2.11 -5.72 7.80
C ASN A 13 -0.78 -6.24 8.35
N CYS A 14 0.23 -5.40 8.33
CA CYS A 14 1.61 -5.66 8.76
C CYS A 14 1.77 -5.65 10.29
N THR A 15 0.77 -6.13 11.03
CA THR A 15 0.93 -6.39 12.47
C THR A 15 2.00 -7.46 12.72
N LEU A 16 2.59 -7.44 13.92
CA LEU A 16 3.50 -8.50 14.37
C LEU A 16 2.76 -9.69 15.02
N LYS A 17 1.45 -9.57 15.23
CA LYS A 17 0.62 -10.57 15.91
C LYS A 17 -0.02 -11.53 14.90
N ARG A 18 0.20 -12.84 15.06
CA ARG A 18 -0.42 -13.86 14.19
C ARG A 18 -1.93 -13.95 14.44
N SER A 19 -2.69 -14.33 13.43
CA SER A 19 -4.12 -14.63 13.61
C SER A 19 -4.30 -15.83 14.55
N PRO A 20 -5.32 -15.83 15.43
CA PRO A 20 -6.43 -14.88 15.53
C PRO A 20 -6.22 -13.71 16.51
N ASP A 21 -4.98 -13.41 16.92
CA ASP A 21 -4.74 -12.35 17.89
C ASP A 21 -5.22 -10.98 17.38
N VAL A 22 -5.77 -10.18 18.31
CA VAL A 22 -6.29 -8.85 18.01
C VAL A 22 -5.17 -7.92 17.53
N SER A 23 -5.36 -7.39 16.32
CA SER A 23 -4.52 -6.34 15.75
C SER A 23 -5.20 -4.98 15.90
N ASN A 24 -4.55 -4.06 16.61
CA ASN A 24 -5.00 -2.67 16.74
C ASN A 24 -5.12 -1.98 15.38
N THR A 25 -4.17 -2.25 14.48
CA THR A 25 -4.19 -1.78 13.11
C THR A 25 -5.40 -2.27 12.34
N GLU A 26 -5.87 -3.50 12.59
CA GLU A 26 -7.06 -4.05 11.95
C GLU A 26 -8.33 -3.28 12.31
N GLY A 27 -8.43 -2.81 13.55
CA GLY A 27 -9.51 -1.91 13.96
C GLY A 27 -9.61 -0.66 13.08
N LEU A 28 -8.46 -0.06 12.73
CA LEU A 28 -8.42 1.10 11.85
C LEU A 28 -8.65 0.75 10.38
N ILE A 29 -8.14 -0.40 9.91
CA ILE A 29 -8.43 -0.96 8.58
C ILE A 29 -9.95 -1.12 8.41
N ASP A 30 -10.64 -1.65 9.43
CA ASP A 30 -12.08 -1.90 9.40
C ASP A 30 -12.92 -0.62 9.18
N VAL A 31 -12.44 0.54 9.62
CA VAL A 31 -13.09 1.82 9.34
C VAL A 31 -13.06 2.12 7.84
N SER A 32 -11.89 1.98 7.21
CA SER A 32 -11.73 2.20 5.76
C SER A 32 -12.45 1.13 4.94
N ARG A 33 -12.29 -0.15 5.30
CA ARG A 33 -12.95 -1.30 4.64
C ARG A 33 -14.46 -1.10 4.55
N LYS A 34 -15.11 -0.75 5.66
CA LYS A 34 -16.58 -0.55 5.70
C LYS A 34 -17.04 0.57 4.77
N ILE A 35 -16.25 1.63 4.60
CA ILE A 35 -16.56 2.72 3.67
C ILE A 35 -16.49 2.21 2.23
N LEU A 36 -15.43 1.49 1.88
CA LEU A 36 -15.22 0.91 0.54
C LEU A 36 -16.31 -0.11 0.19
N GLU A 37 -16.59 -1.06 1.07
CA GLU A 37 -17.63 -2.09 0.88
C GLU A 37 -19.02 -1.44 0.70
N LYS A 38 -19.31 -0.37 1.43
CA LYS A 38 -20.57 0.39 1.27
C LYS A 38 -20.70 1.02 -0.12
N GLN A 39 -19.59 1.29 -0.81
CA GLN A 39 -19.58 1.76 -2.19
C GLN A 39 -19.58 0.63 -3.23
N GLY A 40 -19.56 -0.64 -2.79
CA GLY A 40 -19.55 -1.81 -3.66
C GLY A 40 -18.17 -2.39 -3.96
N VAL A 41 -17.09 -1.74 -3.48
CA VAL A 41 -15.72 -2.20 -3.72
C VAL A 41 -15.49 -3.57 -3.08
N GLN A 42 -14.83 -4.47 -3.81
CA GLN A 42 -14.39 -5.75 -3.26
C GLN A 42 -13.13 -5.51 -2.42
N VAL A 43 -13.17 -5.89 -1.13
CA VAL A 43 -12.07 -5.62 -0.21
C VAL A 43 -11.52 -6.91 0.38
N ASP A 44 -10.23 -7.12 0.21
CA ASP A 44 -9.47 -8.21 0.82
C ASP A 44 -8.50 -7.65 1.88
N VAL A 45 -8.30 -8.40 2.97
CA VAL A 45 -7.30 -8.08 4.00
C VAL A 45 -6.39 -9.29 4.18
N ILE A 46 -5.10 -9.10 3.94
CA ILE A 46 -4.07 -10.12 4.18
C ILE A 46 -3.23 -9.66 5.37
N ARG A 47 -2.94 -10.59 6.28
CA ARG A 47 -2.02 -10.38 7.39
C ARG A 47 -0.68 -11.06 7.05
N PRO A 48 0.35 -10.34 6.58
CA PRO A 48 1.57 -10.97 6.04
C PRO A 48 2.29 -11.87 7.05
N ILE A 49 2.19 -11.58 8.37
CA ILE A 49 2.79 -12.41 9.43
C ILE A 49 2.21 -13.83 9.54
N ASP A 50 1.05 -14.09 8.91
CA ASP A 50 0.44 -15.42 8.82
C ASP A 50 0.98 -16.26 7.66
N HIS A 51 1.80 -15.67 6.79
CA HIS A 51 2.39 -16.32 5.63
C HIS A 51 3.90 -16.45 5.80
N ASP A 52 4.44 -17.56 5.31
CA ASP A 52 5.88 -17.79 5.27
C ASP A 52 6.51 -17.00 4.11
N ILE A 53 6.75 -15.71 4.33
CA ILE A 53 7.32 -14.79 3.34
C ILE A 53 8.83 -14.78 3.51
N ALA A 54 9.57 -15.15 2.46
CA ALA A 54 11.02 -15.06 2.44
C ALA A 54 11.48 -13.59 2.49
N THR A 55 12.68 -13.29 2.98
CA THR A 55 13.27 -11.95 2.80
C THR A 55 14.01 -11.88 1.47
N GLY A 56 14.07 -10.69 0.86
CA GLY A 56 14.79 -10.45 -0.40
C GLY A 56 13.99 -9.64 -1.41
N VAL A 57 14.56 -9.46 -2.60
CA VAL A 57 14.05 -8.53 -3.63
C VAL A 57 13.91 -9.19 -5.01
N TRP A 58 13.50 -10.45 -5.04
CA TRP A 58 13.12 -11.16 -6.27
C TRP A 58 11.64 -11.57 -6.25
N PRO A 59 10.96 -11.74 -7.40
CA PRO A 59 9.53 -12.09 -7.44
C PRO A 59 9.19 -13.36 -6.65
N ASP A 60 10.06 -14.37 -6.73
CA ASP A 60 9.97 -15.63 -6.00
C ASP A 60 11.35 -15.97 -5.41
N MET A 61 11.49 -15.95 -4.09
CA MET A 61 12.77 -16.24 -3.45
C MET A 61 13.13 -17.73 -3.42
N THR A 62 12.20 -18.63 -3.76
CA THR A 62 12.51 -20.07 -3.89
C THR A 62 13.48 -20.34 -5.03
N GLU A 63 13.47 -19.49 -6.07
CA GLU A 63 14.46 -19.48 -7.14
C GLU A 63 15.84 -18.95 -6.67
N HIS A 64 15.90 -18.38 -5.47
CA HIS A 64 17.06 -17.73 -4.88
C HIS A 64 17.46 -18.31 -3.51
N GLY A 65 17.28 -19.62 -3.34
CA GLY A 65 17.83 -20.38 -2.22
C GLY A 65 16.96 -20.46 -0.97
N TRP A 66 15.75 -19.88 -0.99
CA TRP A 66 14.76 -20.13 0.06
C TRP A 66 14.01 -21.45 -0.21
N ALA A 67 13.66 -22.17 0.86
CA ALA A 67 12.89 -23.42 0.72
C ALA A 67 11.42 -23.14 0.37
N THR A 68 10.89 -22.02 0.84
CA THR A 68 9.49 -21.60 0.75
C THR A 68 9.42 -20.08 0.58
N ASP A 69 8.42 -19.63 -0.17
CA ASP A 69 8.05 -18.21 -0.26
C ASP A 69 6.55 -18.07 -0.54
N GLY A 70 5.82 -17.48 0.40
CA GLY A 70 4.40 -17.18 0.26
C GLY A 70 4.13 -15.91 -0.56
N TRP A 71 5.16 -15.11 -0.83
CA TRP A 71 5.01 -13.83 -1.52
C TRP A 71 4.40 -13.93 -2.92
N PRO A 72 4.76 -14.88 -3.81
CA PRO A 72 4.20 -14.93 -5.16
C PRO A 72 2.66 -14.98 -5.20
N ALA A 73 2.03 -15.61 -4.21
CA ALA A 73 0.57 -15.66 -4.11
C ALA A 73 -0.04 -14.33 -3.63
N ILE A 74 0.63 -13.65 -2.69
CA ILE A 74 0.24 -12.31 -2.23
C ILE A 74 0.44 -11.29 -3.35
N GLN A 75 1.54 -11.38 -4.09
CA GLN A 75 1.87 -10.50 -5.21
C GLN A 75 0.78 -10.54 -6.29
N ARG A 76 0.20 -11.71 -6.61
CA ARG A 76 -0.94 -11.78 -7.54
C ARG A 76 -2.13 -10.96 -7.06
N GLN A 77 -2.49 -11.08 -5.79
CA GLN A 77 -3.57 -10.29 -5.20
C GLN A 77 -3.25 -8.79 -5.16
N VAL A 78 -1.98 -8.43 -4.92
CA VAL A 78 -1.50 -7.03 -5.04
C VAL A 78 -1.72 -6.51 -6.46
N MET A 79 -1.39 -7.31 -7.48
CA MET A 79 -1.55 -6.90 -8.88
C MET A 79 -3.01 -6.87 -9.32
N ASP A 80 -3.89 -7.69 -8.74
CA ASP A 80 -5.33 -7.69 -9.01
C ASP A 80 -6.07 -6.52 -8.35
N ALA A 81 -5.47 -5.86 -7.36
CA ALA A 81 -6.06 -4.73 -6.67
C ALA A 81 -5.85 -3.40 -7.44
N ASP A 82 -6.90 -2.58 -7.50
CA ASP A 82 -6.84 -1.20 -7.99
C ASP A 82 -6.28 -0.26 -6.89
N ILE A 83 -6.53 -0.61 -5.62
CA ILE A 83 -6.09 0.13 -4.43
C ILE A 83 -5.27 -0.79 -3.52
N LEU A 84 -4.07 -0.36 -3.13
CA LEU A 84 -3.25 -1.02 -2.12
C LEU A 84 -3.08 -0.11 -0.90
N VAL A 85 -3.43 -0.62 0.28
CA VAL A 85 -3.18 0.06 1.56
C VAL A 85 -2.23 -0.78 2.41
N ILE A 86 -1.05 -0.23 2.71
CA ILE A 86 -0.12 -0.83 3.65
C ILE A 86 -0.45 -0.32 5.05
N ALA A 87 -0.80 -1.23 5.95
CA ALA A 87 -1.24 -0.86 7.28
C ALA A 87 -0.35 -1.51 8.34
N GLY A 88 0.17 -0.77 9.31
CA GLY A 88 1.11 -1.35 10.27
C GLY A 88 1.20 -0.61 11.61
N PRO A 89 1.72 -1.27 12.65
CA PRO A 89 2.01 -0.64 13.92
C PRO A 89 3.34 0.13 13.89
N ILE A 90 3.46 1.12 14.77
CA ILE A 90 4.70 1.86 15.05
C ILE A 90 5.50 1.13 16.14
N TRP A 91 6.80 1.01 15.93
CA TRP A 91 7.77 0.57 16.95
C TRP A 91 8.98 1.50 16.94
N LEU A 92 9.26 2.12 18.09
CA LEU A 92 10.38 3.06 18.26
C LEU A 92 10.39 4.18 17.20
N GLY A 93 9.22 4.69 16.84
CA GLY A 93 9.04 5.75 15.85
C GLY A 93 9.17 5.30 14.38
N ASP A 94 9.34 4.00 14.10
CA ASP A 94 9.46 3.45 12.75
C ASP A 94 8.44 2.34 12.48
N ASN A 95 8.31 1.98 11.20
CA ASN A 95 7.48 0.91 10.70
C ASN A 95 7.91 -0.44 11.28
N SER A 96 6.94 -1.32 11.52
CA SER A 96 7.19 -2.71 11.91
C SER A 96 8.10 -3.45 10.94
N SER A 97 8.81 -4.48 11.41
CA SER A 97 9.65 -5.33 10.57
C SER A 97 8.86 -5.99 9.44
N VAL A 98 7.61 -6.38 9.69
CA VAL A 98 6.70 -6.96 8.67
C VAL A 98 6.39 -5.92 7.59
N THR A 99 6.15 -4.66 7.96
CA THR A 99 5.95 -3.56 6.99
C THR A 99 7.18 -3.38 6.11
N LYS A 100 8.39 -3.38 6.70
CA LYS A 100 9.64 -3.26 5.93
C LYS A 100 9.83 -4.44 4.98
N GLN A 101 9.61 -5.67 5.45
CA GLN A 101 9.67 -6.87 4.62
C GLN A 101 8.70 -6.77 3.44
N VAL A 102 7.44 -6.38 3.66
CA VAL A 102 6.45 -6.19 2.60
C VAL A 102 6.92 -5.19 1.54
N ILE A 103 7.52 -4.06 1.94
CA ILE A 103 8.08 -3.07 1.01
C ILE A 103 9.21 -3.67 0.17
N GLU A 104 10.13 -4.42 0.79
CA GLU A 104 11.22 -5.11 0.08
C GLU A 104 10.66 -6.12 -0.94
N ARG A 105 9.63 -6.89 -0.56
CA ARG A 105 9.01 -7.88 -1.44
C ARG A 105 8.22 -7.24 -2.58
N LEU A 106 7.54 -6.11 -2.35
CA LEU A 106 6.95 -5.30 -3.41
C LEU A 106 8.02 -4.80 -4.40
N TYR A 107 9.17 -4.34 -3.88
CA TYR A 107 10.30 -3.92 -4.69
C TYR A 107 10.92 -5.06 -5.50
N GLY A 108 10.74 -6.31 -5.08
CA GLY A 108 11.21 -7.48 -5.83
C GLY A 108 10.60 -7.65 -7.22
N ASN A 109 9.53 -6.90 -7.54
CA ASN A 109 8.90 -6.88 -8.87
C ASN A 109 9.20 -5.57 -9.64
N SER A 110 10.17 -4.76 -9.18
CA SER A 110 10.49 -3.44 -9.76
C SER A 110 11.02 -3.46 -11.19
N SER A 111 11.52 -4.60 -11.67
CA SER A 111 11.96 -4.80 -13.06
C SER A 111 10.83 -5.22 -14.01
N ILE A 112 9.67 -5.62 -13.48
CA ILE A 112 8.56 -6.12 -14.27
C ILE A 112 7.82 -4.94 -14.91
N LEU A 113 7.47 -5.10 -16.19
CA LEU A 113 6.70 -4.11 -16.95
C LEU A 113 5.26 -4.55 -17.16
N ASN A 114 4.33 -3.59 -17.20
CA ASN A 114 2.95 -3.80 -17.61
C ASN A 114 2.86 -3.89 -19.16
N LYS A 115 1.66 -4.18 -19.68
CA LYS A 115 1.39 -4.30 -21.12
C LYS A 115 1.66 -3.02 -21.94
N HIS A 116 1.81 -1.87 -21.28
CA HIS A 116 2.12 -0.60 -21.91
C HIS A 116 3.62 -0.28 -21.88
N GLY A 117 4.46 -1.17 -21.32
CA GLY A 117 5.90 -0.95 -21.19
C GLY A 117 6.30 -0.06 -20.00
N GLN A 118 5.35 0.31 -19.13
CA GLN A 118 5.61 1.01 -17.86
C GLN A 118 5.92 0.01 -16.75
N TYR A 119 6.44 0.44 -15.61
CA TYR A 119 6.63 -0.46 -14.46
C TYR A 119 5.30 -1.07 -13.98
N ALA A 120 5.36 -2.30 -13.46
CA ALA A 120 4.22 -3.17 -13.22
C ALA A 120 3.06 -2.51 -12.46
N TYR A 121 3.38 -1.71 -11.44
CA TYR A 121 2.40 -1.12 -10.53
C TYR A 121 1.64 0.09 -11.09
N TYR A 122 2.05 0.63 -12.24
CA TYR A 122 1.36 1.76 -12.87
C TYR A 122 -0.14 1.49 -13.07
N GLY A 123 -0.94 2.55 -12.91
CA GLY A 123 -2.40 2.50 -13.02
C GLY A 123 -3.13 2.12 -11.72
N ARG A 124 -2.41 1.98 -10.60
CA ARG A 124 -2.98 1.67 -9.26
C ARG A 124 -2.78 2.82 -8.29
N VAL A 125 -3.54 2.80 -7.19
CA VAL A 125 -3.50 3.82 -6.14
C VAL A 125 -2.99 3.25 -4.81
N GLY A 126 -2.11 3.99 -4.12
CA GLY A 126 -1.47 3.58 -2.88
C GLY A 126 -1.82 4.48 -1.70
N GLY A 127 -1.98 3.90 -0.51
CA GLY A 127 -2.16 4.60 0.76
C GLY A 127 -1.62 3.83 1.96
N CYS A 128 -1.74 4.40 3.16
CA CYS A 128 -1.32 3.72 4.39
C CYS A 128 -2.16 4.05 5.62
N LEU A 129 -2.21 3.08 6.56
CA LEU A 129 -2.89 3.22 7.84
C LEU A 129 -1.94 2.84 8.99
N ILE A 130 -1.75 3.74 9.95
CA ILE A 130 -0.75 3.55 11.00
C ILE A 130 -1.37 3.64 12.39
N THR A 131 -1.03 2.68 13.27
CA THR A 131 -1.41 2.75 14.69
C THR A 131 -0.18 2.68 15.58
N GLY A 132 -0.21 3.34 16.73
CA GLY A 132 0.82 3.23 17.75
C GLY A 132 0.33 3.73 19.10
N ASN A 133 1.03 3.39 20.17
CA ASN A 133 0.72 3.93 21.50
C ASN A 133 1.18 5.39 21.61
N GLU A 134 2.27 5.74 20.91
CA GLU A 134 2.86 7.07 20.87
C GLU A 134 3.56 7.35 19.52
N ASP A 135 4.21 8.51 19.40
CA ASP A 135 4.75 9.17 18.21
C ASP A 135 5.33 8.28 17.07
N GLY A 136 5.13 8.72 15.82
CA GLY A 136 5.74 8.08 14.64
C GLY A 136 4.88 8.01 13.37
N VAL A 137 3.58 8.36 13.42
CA VAL A 137 2.64 8.19 12.28
C VAL A 137 3.16 8.79 10.98
N LYS A 138 3.56 10.08 11.02
CA LYS A 138 4.01 10.80 9.82
C LYS A 138 5.34 10.27 9.29
N HIS A 139 6.24 9.85 10.18
CA HIS A 139 7.53 9.28 9.78
C HIS A 139 7.33 7.92 9.08
N CYS A 140 6.48 7.07 9.65
CA CYS A 140 6.09 5.78 9.06
C CYS A 140 5.40 5.95 7.71
N ALA A 141 4.44 6.88 7.64
CA ALA A 141 3.70 7.20 6.42
C ALA A 141 4.62 7.74 5.32
N MET A 142 5.55 8.65 5.64
CA MET A 142 6.54 9.17 4.69
C MET A 142 7.29 8.05 3.99
N ASN A 143 7.78 7.05 4.74
CA ASN A 143 8.51 5.92 4.20
C ASN A 143 7.63 5.05 3.27
N ILE A 144 6.42 4.68 3.73
CA ILE A 144 5.51 3.84 2.95
C ILE A 144 5.05 4.53 1.67
N LEU A 145 4.57 5.77 1.78
CA LEU A 145 4.01 6.50 0.64
C LEU A 145 5.09 6.80 -0.41
N TYR A 146 6.30 7.15 0.02
CA TYR A 146 7.43 7.27 -0.90
C TYR A 146 7.73 5.96 -1.62
N SER A 147 7.79 4.83 -0.88
CA SER A 147 8.03 3.52 -1.49
C SER A 147 6.95 3.15 -2.52
N LEU A 148 5.67 3.32 -2.19
CA LEU A 148 4.57 3.04 -3.13
C LEU A 148 4.65 3.94 -4.38
N GLN A 149 4.89 5.24 -4.18
CA GLN A 149 5.05 6.19 -5.28
C GLN A 149 6.25 5.86 -6.16
N HIS A 150 7.37 5.43 -5.57
CA HIS A 150 8.56 5.04 -6.30
C HIS A 150 8.35 3.77 -7.14
N LEU A 151 7.56 2.82 -6.66
CA LEU A 151 7.19 1.59 -7.39
C LEU A 151 6.28 1.85 -8.59
N GLY A 152 5.51 2.95 -8.57
CA GLY A 152 4.60 3.33 -9.65
C GLY A 152 3.13 3.49 -9.25
N TYR A 153 2.80 3.40 -7.96
CA TYR A 153 1.47 3.77 -7.48
C TYR A 153 1.26 5.27 -7.57
N THR A 154 0.03 5.67 -7.90
CA THR A 154 -0.42 7.05 -7.70
C THR A 154 -0.79 7.24 -6.22
N VAL A 155 -0.23 8.26 -5.58
CA VAL A 155 -0.52 8.59 -4.17
C VAL A 155 -1.41 9.85 -4.13
N PRO A 156 -2.65 9.75 -3.62
CA PRO A 156 -3.54 10.92 -3.47
C PRO A 156 -3.02 11.97 -2.49
N PRO A 157 -3.63 13.17 -2.47
CA PRO A 157 -3.60 14.02 -1.29
C PRO A 157 -4.15 13.27 -0.06
N GLN A 158 -3.50 13.44 1.10
CA GLN A 158 -3.94 12.82 2.36
C GLN A 158 -4.13 11.30 2.24
N ALA A 159 -3.13 10.62 1.66
CA ALA A 159 -3.12 9.17 1.45
C ALA A 159 -2.72 8.36 2.71
N ASP A 160 -2.52 9.03 3.84
CA ASP A 160 -2.29 8.43 5.14
C ASP A 160 -3.40 8.78 6.13
N ALA A 161 -3.69 7.84 7.02
CA ALA A 161 -4.40 8.11 8.27
C ALA A 161 -3.84 7.26 9.40
N GLY A 162 -4.08 7.67 10.65
CA GLY A 162 -3.56 6.94 11.78
C GLY A 162 -4.10 7.37 13.12
N TRP A 163 -3.74 6.60 14.14
CA TRP A 163 -4.02 6.92 15.54
C TRP A 163 -2.79 6.71 16.40
N ILE A 164 -2.58 7.64 17.33
CA ILE A 164 -1.62 7.55 18.44
C ILE A 164 -2.26 8.06 19.71
N GLY A 165 -1.82 7.52 20.84
CA GLY A 165 -2.11 8.05 22.16
C GLY A 165 -1.25 9.26 22.51
N ALA A 166 -1.35 9.69 23.78
CA ALA A 166 -0.41 10.66 24.35
C ALA A 166 0.98 10.03 24.50
N ALA A 167 2.02 10.87 24.56
CA ALA A 167 3.38 10.41 24.83
C ALA A 167 3.43 9.60 26.15
N GLY A 168 4.01 8.41 26.09
CA GLY A 168 4.08 7.41 27.16
C GLY A 168 3.56 6.02 26.74
N PRO A 169 3.66 5.02 27.63
CA PRO A 169 3.23 3.64 27.40
C PRO A 169 1.70 3.49 27.51
N GLY A 170 0.95 4.35 26.80
CA GLY A 170 -0.50 4.43 26.85
C GLY A 170 -1.20 3.22 26.21
N PRO A 171 -2.54 3.15 26.32
CA PRO A 171 -3.34 2.11 25.69
C PRO A 171 -3.19 2.13 24.16
N SER A 172 -3.44 1.00 23.53
CA SER A 172 -3.46 0.84 22.08
C SER A 172 -4.83 1.17 21.50
N TYR A 173 -4.94 1.33 20.17
CA TYR A 173 -6.16 1.79 19.50
C TYR A 173 -7.47 1.07 19.89
N LEU A 174 -7.45 -0.26 20.09
CA LEU A 174 -8.64 -1.04 20.46
C LEU A 174 -8.75 -1.30 21.98
N ASP A 175 -7.75 -0.90 22.76
CA ASP A 175 -7.77 -1.12 24.19
C ASP A 175 -8.86 -0.25 24.85
N GLU A 176 -9.47 -0.79 25.91
CA GLU A 176 -10.48 -0.07 26.67
C GLU A 176 -9.90 1.24 27.23
N GLY A 177 -10.64 2.34 27.05
CA GLY A 177 -10.22 3.66 27.52
C GLY A 177 -9.16 4.35 26.64
N SER A 178 -8.75 3.77 25.51
CA SER A 178 -7.84 4.43 24.57
C SER A 178 -8.43 5.68 23.90
N GLY A 179 -9.76 5.70 23.73
CA GLY A 179 -10.44 6.71 22.90
C GLY A 179 -10.09 6.59 21.40
N GLY A 180 -9.44 5.51 20.98
CA GLY A 180 -9.03 5.26 19.60
C GLY A 180 -10.19 5.22 18.62
N PRO A 181 -11.16 4.31 18.79
CA PRO A 181 -12.25 4.11 17.84
C PRO A 181 -13.17 5.34 17.75
N ASP A 182 -13.23 6.14 18.82
CA ASP A 182 -14.05 7.33 18.93
C ASP A 182 -13.31 8.63 18.54
N ASN A 183 -12.03 8.54 18.15
CA ASN A 183 -11.22 9.72 17.85
C ASN A 183 -11.67 10.39 16.54
N ASP A 184 -12.29 11.58 16.64
CA ASP A 184 -12.81 12.32 15.48
C ASP A 184 -11.73 12.63 14.43
N PHE A 185 -10.52 13.01 14.85
CA PHE A 185 -9.44 13.33 13.93
C PHE A 185 -9.00 12.10 13.11
N THR A 186 -8.82 10.95 13.77
CA THR A 186 -8.54 9.67 13.11
C THR A 186 -9.68 9.29 12.17
N ASN A 187 -10.93 9.29 12.65
CA ASN A 187 -12.09 8.87 11.86
C ASN A 187 -12.31 9.75 10.62
N ARG A 188 -12.19 11.07 10.77
CA ARG A 188 -12.27 12.02 9.65
C ARG A 188 -11.16 11.78 8.64
N ASN A 189 -9.92 11.66 9.08
CA ASN A 189 -8.79 11.50 8.16
C ASN A 189 -8.81 10.12 7.47
N THR A 190 -9.18 9.05 8.18
CA THR A 190 -9.39 7.72 7.56
C THR A 190 -10.50 7.79 6.52
N THR A 191 -11.58 8.51 6.80
CA THR A 191 -12.65 8.74 5.82
C THR A 191 -12.14 9.48 4.59
N PHE A 192 -11.42 10.58 4.76
CA PHE A 192 -10.89 11.38 3.65
C PHE A 192 -9.88 10.62 2.81
N MET A 193 -8.93 9.94 3.47
CA MET A 193 -7.98 9.06 2.81
C MET A 193 -8.71 8.00 1.97
N THR A 194 -9.72 7.34 2.55
CA THR A 194 -10.47 6.30 1.84
C THR A 194 -11.16 6.83 0.58
N TRP A 195 -11.84 7.98 0.68
CA TRP A 195 -12.48 8.60 -0.47
C TRP A 195 -11.49 9.09 -1.53
N ASN A 196 -10.34 9.64 -1.12
CA ASN A 196 -9.30 10.08 -2.05
C ASN A 196 -8.69 8.91 -2.81
N LEU A 197 -8.43 7.78 -2.14
CA LEU A 197 -8.00 6.53 -2.78
C LEU A 197 -9.04 6.05 -3.80
N LEU A 198 -10.31 6.00 -3.39
CA LEU A 198 -11.42 5.53 -4.20
C LEU A 198 -11.63 6.37 -5.46
N HIS A 199 -11.63 7.69 -5.33
CA HIS A 199 -11.81 8.60 -6.46
C HIS A 199 -10.69 8.49 -7.48
N LEU A 200 -9.43 8.42 -7.04
CA LEU A 200 -8.30 8.30 -7.96
C LEU A 200 -8.24 6.92 -8.62
N ALA A 201 -8.63 5.86 -7.91
CA ALA A 201 -8.70 4.53 -8.51
C ALA A 201 -9.74 4.51 -9.64
N ARG A 202 -10.92 5.10 -9.41
CA ARG A 202 -11.94 5.26 -10.45
C ARG A 202 -11.45 6.08 -11.63
N MET A 203 -10.82 7.23 -11.38
CA MET A 203 -10.26 8.09 -12.44
C MET A 203 -9.22 7.35 -13.28
N LEU A 204 -8.29 6.62 -12.67
CA LEU A 204 -7.29 5.84 -13.38
C LEU A 204 -7.92 4.71 -14.18
N LYS A 205 -8.89 4.00 -13.62
CA LYS A 205 -9.58 2.90 -14.31
C LYS A 205 -10.35 3.39 -15.53
N ASP A 206 -11.06 4.50 -15.41
CA ASP A 206 -11.80 5.12 -16.51
C ASP A 206 -10.88 5.66 -17.60
N ALA A 207 -9.71 6.18 -17.22
CA ALA A 207 -8.69 6.64 -18.16
C ALA A 207 -7.86 5.51 -18.80
N GLY A 208 -7.99 4.26 -18.32
CA GLY A 208 -7.16 3.13 -18.77
C GLY A 208 -5.73 3.14 -18.22
N GLY A 209 -5.48 3.84 -17.11
CA GLY A 209 -4.19 3.94 -16.42
C GLY A 209 -3.53 5.32 -16.57
N VAL A 210 -2.24 5.40 -16.20
CA VAL A 210 -1.41 6.59 -16.43
C VAL A 210 -0.98 6.62 -17.90
N PRO A 211 -1.10 7.75 -18.63
CA PRO A 211 -0.66 7.84 -20.02
C PRO A 211 0.76 7.30 -20.22
N ALA A 212 0.94 6.45 -21.24
CA ALA A 212 2.18 5.71 -21.47
C ALA A 212 3.27 6.54 -22.16
N TYR A 213 2.91 7.52 -22.99
CA TYR A 213 3.92 8.31 -23.69
C TYR A 213 4.90 8.97 -22.69
N GLY A 214 6.20 8.76 -22.88
CA GLY A 214 7.26 9.35 -22.05
C GLY A 214 7.73 8.50 -20.86
N ASN A 215 7.06 7.41 -20.51
CA ASN A 215 7.38 6.59 -19.33
C ASN A 215 7.43 5.08 -19.61
N GLN A 216 7.75 4.70 -20.85
CA GLN A 216 7.88 3.30 -21.26
C GLN A 216 9.34 2.88 -21.24
N ARG A 217 9.67 1.97 -20.32
CA ARG A 217 11.02 1.41 -20.19
C ARG A 217 11.41 0.59 -21.42
N SER A 218 10.47 -0.19 -21.96
CA SER A 218 10.70 -1.02 -23.14
C SER A 218 11.11 -0.21 -24.38
N GLU A 219 10.42 0.91 -24.63
CA GLU A 219 10.73 1.80 -25.75
C GLU A 219 12.06 2.54 -25.54
N TRP A 220 12.34 2.95 -24.29
CA TRP A 220 13.63 3.53 -23.95
C TRP A 220 14.78 2.56 -24.23
N ASP A 221 14.65 1.30 -23.83
CA ASP A 221 15.64 0.26 -24.08
C ASP A 221 15.76 -0.07 -25.58
N ALA A 222 14.69 0.14 -26.38
CA ALA A 222 14.70 0.04 -27.84
C ALA A 222 15.32 1.26 -28.56
N GLY A 223 15.76 2.28 -27.81
CA GLY A 223 16.45 3.45 -28.35
C GLY A 223 15.59 4.71 -28.49
N CYS A 224 14.30 4.67 -28.15
CA CYS A 224 13.47 5.86 -28.10
C CYS A 224 13.96 6.82 -27.01
N ARG A 225 13.97 8.12 -27.32
CA ARG A 225 14.36 9.19 -26.40
C ARG A 225 13.26 10.23 -26.43
N PHE A 226 12.27 10.05 -25.56
CA PHE A 226 11.06 10.87 -25.45
C PHE A 226 11.41 12.34 -25.18
N ASP A 227 11.52 13.13 -26.24
CA ASP A 227 11.89 14.55 -26.21
C ASP A 227 13.26 14.82 -25.53
N PHE A 228 14.05 13.76 -25.26
CA PHE A 228 15.39 13.86 -24.69
C PHE A 228 16.39 14.08 -25.82
N GLU A 229 16.91 15.31 -25.94
CA GLU A 229 17.94 15.64 -26.92
C GLU A 229 19.14 14.72 -26.76
N ASN A 230 19.50 13.99 -27.81
CA ASN A 230 20.73 13.20 -27.85
C ASN A 230 21.86 14.07 -28.42
N PRO A 231 22.81 14.56 -27.60
CA PRO A 231 23.86 15.48 -28.06
C PRO A 231 24.87 14.85 -29.02
N GLU A 232 24.87 13.52 -29.20
CA GLU A 232 25.80 12.82 -30.09
C GLU A 232 25.32 12.69 -31.55
N TYR A 233 24.11 13.15 -31.86
CA TYR A 233 23.60 13.26 -33.23
C TYR A 233 23.22 14.71 -33.57
N ARG A 234 24.23 15.53 -33.88
CA ARG A 234 24.11 16.76 -34.66
C ARG A 234 24.96 16.68 -35.92
#